data_AF-A0A1V6BPB5-F1
#
_entry.id   AF-A0A1V6BPB5-F1
#
_cell.length_a   1.000
_cell.length_b   1.000
_cell.length_c   1.000
_cell.angle_alpha   90.00
_cell.angle_beta   90.00
_cell.angle_gamma   90.00
#
_symmetry.space_group_name_H-M   'P 1'
#
loop_
_entity.id
_entity.type
_entity.pdbx_description
1 polymer ?
#
loop_
_entity_poly.entity_id
_entity_poly.type
_entity_poly.pdbx_seq_one_letter_code
_entity_poly.pdbx_strand_id
1 'polypeptide(L)'
;MYSINTVEIRKAEGFERYRVMQPYTKELLLEAEWEGWLGGPQSAYIEFWVIDDEKHVKWDTNWYAGLLYQGNAENPIKHYYPSALGASLAGHDAKSLFIQDKVVRLRPAIYIDGLGGWQNSDNFSYISLPGGPNLNDIL
;
A
#
# COMPACT_ATOMS: atom_id res chain seq x y z
N MET A 1 1.02 -1.68 16.37
CA MET A 1 -0.37 -2.17 16.25
C MET A 1 -0.74 -2.03 14.79
N TYR A 2 -1.35 -3.06 14.19
CA TYR A 2 -1.83 -3.02 12.81
C TYR A 2 -3.35 -2.86 12.84
N SER A 3 -3.88 -2.00 11.98
CA SER A 3 -5.32 -1.95 11.71
C SER A 3 -5.59 -2.77 10.46
N ILE A 4 -6.52 -3.71 10.56
CA ILE A 4 -6.76 -4.73 9.53
C ILE A 4 -8.26 -4.74 9.20
N ASN A 5 -8.61 -4.60 7.91
CA ASN A 5 -9.96 -4.78 7.41
C ASN A 5 -10.06 -5.96 6.42
N THR A 6 -11.28 -6.49 6.29
CA THR A 6 -11.64 -7.41 5.21
C THR A 6 -12.00 -6.62 3.97
N VAL A 7 -11.47 -7.03 2.82
CA VAL A 7 -11.60 -6.35 1.53
C VAL A 7 -11.90 -7.34 0.42
N GLU A 8 -12.53 -6.89 -0.66
CA GLU A 8 -12.66 -7.69 -1.88
C GLU A 8 -11.31 -7.68 -2.63
N ILE A 9 -10.85 -8.86 -3.06
CA ILE A 9 -9.65 -9.00 -3.90
C ILE A 9 -10.05 -9.63 -5.23
N ARG A 10 -9.75 -8.92 -6.33
CA ARG A 10 -9.96 -9.40 -7.70
C ARG A 10 -8.64 -9.82 -8.30
N LYS A 11 -8.60 -10.97 -8.99
CA LYS A 11 -7.44 -11.43 -9.76
C LYS A 11 -7.76 -11.37 -11.25
N ALA A 12 -6.84 -10.86 -12.05
CA ALA A 12 -6.95 -10.92 -13.50
C ALA A 12 -6.78 -12.36 -14.01
N GLU A 13 -7.66 -12.80 -14.90
CA GLU A 13 -7.58 -14.14 -15.49
C GLU A 13 -6.27 -14.31 -16.28
N GLY A 14 -5.53 -15.39 -16.02
CA GLY A 14 -4.26 -15.69 -16.69
C GLY A 14 -3.03 -14.90 -16.21
N PHE A 15 -3.17 -13.96 -15.25
CA PHE A 15 -2.06 -13.15 -14.76
C PHE A 15 -1.96 -13.16 -13.22
N GLU A 16 -0.74 -13.04 -12.70
CA GLU A 16 -0.51 -12.72 -11.28
C GLU A 16 -0.64 -11.21 -11.06
N ARG A 17 -1.82 -10.67 -11.39
CA ARG A 17 -2.22 -9.28 -11.20
C ARG A 17 -3.49 -9.22 -10.37
N TYR A 18 -3.47 -8.36 -9.36
CA TYR A 18 -4.49 -8.32 -8.31
C TYR A 18 -4.96 -6.88 -8.09
N ARG A 19 -6.22 -6.72 -7.73
CA ARG A 19 -6.80 -5.46 -7.23
C ARG A 19 -7.35 -5.69 -5.84
N VAL A 20 -6.89 -4.89 -4.88
CA VAL A 20 -7.45 -4.79 -3.53
C VAL A 20 -8.47 -3.66 -3.56
N MET A 21 -9.75 -3.99 -3.47
CA MET A 21 -10.84 -3.02 -3.66
C MET A 21 -11.09 -2.25 -2.37
N GLN A 22 -11.19 -0.92 -2.48
CA GLN A 22 -11.52 0.00 -1.39
C GLN A 22 -10.81 -0.32 -0.06
N PRO A 23 -9.47 -0.38 -0.04
CA PRO A 23 -8.75 -0.91 1.12
C PRO A 23 -8.79 -0.02 2.36
N TYR A 24 -9.22 1.23 2.23
CA TYR A 24 -9.22 2.21 3.31
C TYR A 24 -10.65 2.59 3.68
N THR A 25 -11.08 2.29 4.90
CA THR A 25 -12.31 2.83 5.47
C THR A 25 -11.97 3.92 6.47
N LYS A 26 -12.92 4.80 6.77
CA LYS A 26 -12.72 5.84 7.78
C LYS A 26 -12.40 5.20 9.14
N GLU A 27 -13.11 4.14 9.50
CA GLU A 27 -12.97 3.42 10.76
C GLU A 27 -11.56 2.82 10.89
N LEU A 28 -11.06 2.17 9.82
CA LEU A 28 -9.72 1.61 9.78
C LEU A 28 -8.65 2.68 9.97
N LEU A 29 -8.79 3.83 9.31
CA LEU A 29 -7.82 4.92 9.40
C LEU A 29 -7.83 5.59 10.78
N LEU A 30 -9.00 5.68 11.43
CA LEU A 30 -9.11 6.17 12.81
C LEU A 30 -8.49 5.20 13.81
N GLU A 31 -8.71 3.89 13.63
CA GLU A 31 -8.03 2.85 14.42
C GLU A 31 -6.52 2.91 14.26
N ALA A 32 -6.03 3.25 13.06
CA ALA A 32 -4.62 3.47 12.76
C ALA A 32 -4.10 4.85 13.21
N GLU A 33 -4.84 5.56 14.07
CA GLU A 33 -4.44 6.84 14.70
C GLU A 33 -4.22 8.00 13.70
N TRP A 34 -4.89 7.99 12.54
CA TRP A 34 -4.84 9.09 11.56
C TRP A 34 -5.86 10.21 11.82
N GLU A 35 -6.29 10.40 13.07
CA GLU A 35 -7.21 11.48 13.43
C GLU A 35 -6.63 12.86 13.04
N GLY A 36 -7.47 13.71 12.45
CA GLY A 36 -7.07 15.04 11.95
C GLY A 36 -6.34 15.03 10.60
N TRP A 37 -6.08 13.85 10.01
CA TRP A 37 -5.38 13.70 8.73
C TRP A 37 -6.28 13.12 7.63
N LEU A 38 -7.56 12.89 7.92
CA LEU A 38 -8.52 12.34 6.97
C LEU A 38 -9.03 13.41 6.00
N GLY A 39 -9.57 12.96 4.85
CA GLY A 39 -10.22 13.83 3.87
C GLY A 39 -9.43 14.04 2.58
N GLY A 40 -8.36 13.27 2.39
CA GLY A 40 -7.57 13.28 1.17
C GLY A 40 -8.22 12.48 0.04
N PRO A 41 -7.64 12.54 -1.17
CA PRO A 41 -8.02 11.62 -2.24
C PRO A 41 -7.82 10.17 -1.80
N GLN A 42 -8.66 9.28 -2.30
CA GLN A 42 -8.59 7.86 -2.00
C GLN A 42 -8.70 7.04 -3.28
N SER A 43 -7.78 6.09 -3.48
CA SER A 43 -7.83 5.18 -4.62
C SER A 43 -8.98 4.18 -4.47
N ALA A 44 -9.73 3.95 -5.54
CA ALA A 44 -10.81 2.95 -5.56
C ALA A 44 -10.29 1.52 -5.34
N TYR A 45 -9.02 1.27 -5.70
CA TYR A 45 -8.31 0.02 -5.47
C TYR A 45 -6.80 0.25 -5.43
N ILE A 46 -6.06 -0.71 -4.89
CA ILE A 46 -4.63 -0.87 -5.11
C ILE A 46 -4.44 -2.00 -6.12
N GLU A 47 -3.85 -1.72 -7.28
CA GLU A 47 -3.50 -2.74 -8.27
C GLU A 47 -2.00 -3.05 -8.20
N PHE A 48 -1.65 -4.33 -8.13
CA PHE A 48 -0.27 -4.78 -8.17
C PHE A 48 -0.14 -6.07 -9.00
N TRP A 49 1.06 -6.35 -9.48
CA TRP A 49 1.37 -7.57 -10.21
C TRP A 49 2.76 -8.09 -9.88
N VAL A 50 2.94 -9.40 -10.02
CA VAL A 50 4.24 -10.06 -9.89
C VAL A 50 5.11 -9.74 -11.10
N ILE A 51 6.39 -9.45 -10.88
CA ILE A 51 7.32 -9.02 -11.93
C ILE A 51 8.47 -9.99 -12.20
N ASP A 52 8.70 -10.98 -11.32
CA ASP A 52 9.78 -11.96 -11.47
C ASP A 52 9.49 -13.24 -10.67
N ASP A 53 10.37 -14.24 -10.85
CA ASP A 53 10.29 -15.54 -10.19
C ASP A 53 10.60 -15.48 -8.68
N GLU A 54 11.28 -14.43 -8.23
CA GLU A 54 11.49 -14.12 -6.80
C GLU A 54 10.22 -13.55 -6.13
N LYS A 55 9.14 -13.44 -6.91
CA LYS A 55 7.82 -12.97 -6.47
C LYS A 55 7.83 -11.53 -5.96
N HIS A 56 8.72 -10.69 -6.47
CA HIS A 56 8.60 -9.26 -6.28
C HIS A 56 7.32 -8.75 -6.91
N VAL A 57 6.75 -7.70 -6.32
CA VAL A 57 5.52 -7.07 -6.80
C VAL A 57 5.71 -5.61 -7.11
N LYS A 58 4.96 -5.15 -8.11
CA LYS A 58 4.95 -3.77 -8.59
C LYS A 58 3.53 -3.25 -8.72
N TRP A 59 3.38 -1.94 -8.55
CA TRP A 59 2.22 -1.16 -8.95
C TRP A 59 2.68 0.02 -9.80
N ASP A 60 1.75 0.77 -10.40
CA ASP A 60 2.08 1.81 -11.39
C ASP A 60 2.96 2.94 -10.83
N THR A 61 2.35 3.93 -10.19
CA THR A 61 3.07 5.12 -9.68
C THR A 61 2.83 5.28 -8.19
N ASN A 62 1.59 5.47 -7.79
CA ASN A 62 1.20 5.55 -6.40
C ASN A 62 -0.25 5.11 -6.22
N TRP A 63 -0.65 4.97 -4.95
CA TRP A 63 -2.06 5.02 -4.56
C TRP A 63 -2.26 6.06 -3.45
N TYR A 64 -3.52 6.38 -3.19
CA TYR A 64 -3.92 7.29 -2.13
C TYR A 64 -4.78 6.57 -1.09
N ALA A 65 -4.47 6.84 0.18
CA ALA A 65 -5.15 6.22 1.31
C ALA A 65 -6.28 7.08 1.92
N GLY A 66 -6.60 8.24 1.33
CA GLY A 66 -7.56 9.19 1.94
C GLY A 66 -6.93 10.16 2.94
N LEU A 67 -5.59 10.31 2.93
CA LEU A 67 -4.83 11.04 3.94
C LEU A 67 -4.27 12.38 3.42
N LEU A 68 -4.28 13.38 4.31
CA LEU A 68 -3.74 14.72 4.16
C LEU A 68 -2.74 14.97 5.30
N TYR A 69 -1.54 15.43 4.96
CA TYR A 69 -0.56 15.78 5.98
C TYR A 69 -1.05 16.98 6.80
N GLN A 70 -1.20 16.76 8.11
CA GLN A 70 -1.75 17.74 9.06
C GLN A 70 -3.16 18.26 8.67
N GLY A 71 -3.93 17.45 7.93
CA GLY A 71 -5.27 17.84 7.48
C GLY A 71 -5.29 18.92 6.38
N ASN A 72 -4.14 19.30 5.81
CA ASN A 72 -4.09 20.29 4.74
C ASN A 72 -4.41 19.64 3.38
N ALA A 73 -5.48 20.09 2.72
CA ALA A 73 -5.94 19.61 1.42
C ALA A 73 -4.91 19.79 0.28
N GLU A 74 -3.97 20.73 0.42
CA GLU A 74 -2.87 20.93 -0.54
C GLU A 74 -1.76 19.89 -0.40
N ASN A 75 -1.76 19.10 0.68
CA ASN A 75 -0.69 18.18 1.06
C ASN A 75 -1.17 16.73 1.13
N PRO A 76 -1.67 16.13 0.03
CA PRO A 76 -2.09 14.73 0.02
C PRO A 76 -0.90 13.80 0.23
N ILE A 77 -1.09 12.77 1.05
CA ILE A 77 -0.08 11.72 1.28
C ILE A 77 -0.22 10.65 0.20
N LYS A 78 0.88 10.38 -0.50
CA LYS A 78 0.96 9.42 -1.60
C LYS A 78 1.82 8.23 -1.21
N HIS A 79 1.39 7.05 -1.64
CA HIS A 79 2.10 5.79 -1.41
C HIS A 79 2.73 5.33 -2.73
N TYR A 80 3.92 5.84 -3.03
CA TYR A 80 4.58 5.61 -4.30
C TYR A 80 5.23 4.23 -4.40
N TYR A 81 5.28 3.67 -5.61
CA TYR A 81 6.28 2.65 -5.92
C TYR A 81 7.66 3.32 -5.81
N PRO A 82 8.63 2.75 -5.05
CA PRO A 82 9.79 3.53 -4.64
C PRO A 82 10.56 4.16 -5.81
N SER A 83 10.90 3.39 -6.85
CA SER A 83 11.57 3.93 -8.05
C SER A 83 10.71 4.89 -8.89
N ALA A 84 9.38 4.84 -8.77
CA ALA A 84 8.50 5.81 -9.42
C ALA A 84 8.55 7.19 -8.75
N LEU A 85 8.84 7.25 -7.45
CA LEU A 85 9.13 8.51 -6.75
C LEU A 85 10.53 9.03 -7.09
N GLY A 86 11.53 8.15 -7.18
CA GLY A 86 12.87 8.53 -7.60
C GLY A 86 13.85 7.37 -7.68
N ALA A 87 14.81 7.46 -8.62
CA ALA A 87 15.80 6.40 -8.88
C ALA A 87 16.67 6.07 -7.66
N SER A 88 16.91 7.02 -6.75
CA SER A 88 17.65 6.80 -5.51
C SER A 88 16.95 5.84 -4.54
N LEU A 89 15.66 5.59 -4.73
CA LEU A 89 14.85 4.69 -3.91
C LEU A 89 14.67 3.30 -4.55
N ALA A 90 15.24 3.04 -5.73
CA ALA A 90 15.06 1.78 -6.45
C ALA A 90 15.50 0.54 -5.65
N GLY A 91 16.46 0.68 -4.72
CA GLY A 91 16.83 -0.40 -3.80
C GLY A 91 15.71 -0.85 -2.85
N HIS A 92 14.63 -0.07 -2.73
CA HIS A 92 13.46 -0.44 -1.95
C HIS A 92 12.39 -1.19 -2.75
N ASP A 93 12.47 -1.22 -4.09
CA ASP A 93 11.50 -1.91 -4.95
C ASP A 93 11.39 -3.41 -4.59
N ALA A 94 12.53 -4.06 -4.42
CA ALA A 94 12.65 -5.48 -4.04
C ALA A 94 12.07 -5.80 -2.64
N LYS A 95 11.75 -4.79 -1.82
CA LYS A 95 11.11 -5.03 -0.52
C LYS A 95 9.61 -5.31 -0.62
N SER A 96 9.02 -5.07 -1.80
CA SER A 96 7.64 -5.43 -2.12
C SER A 96 7.61 -6.80 -2.79
N LEU A 97 7.08 -7.81 -2.11
CA LEU A 97 7.10 -9.20 -2.57
C LEU A 97 6.06 -10.07 -1.86
N PHE A 98 5.82 -11.26 -2.39
CA PHE A 98 5.20 -12.33 -1.61
C PHE A 98 6.17 -12.83 -0.55
N ILE A 99 5.77 -12.74 0.72
CA ILE A 99 6.62 -13.15 1.85
C ILE A 99 6.32 -14.58 2.31
N GLN A 100 5.18 -15.13 1.89
CA GLN A 100 4.79 -16.53 2.00
C GLN A 100 3.62 -16.78 1.03
N ASP A 101 3.14 -18.03 0.94
CA ASP A 101 1.98 -18.35 0.12
C ASP A 101 0.80 -17.42 0.48
N LYS A 102 0.26 -16.77 -0.55
CA LYS A 102 -0.87 -15.84 -0.49
C LYS A 102 -0.72 -14.61 0.42
N VAL A 103 0.46 -14.30 0.94
CA VAL A 103 0.69 -13.07 1.71
C VAL A 103 1.66 -12.17 0.98
N VAL A 104 1.18 -10.99 0.62
CA VAL A 104 1.94 -9.96 -0.10
C VAL A 104 2.30 -8.85 0.87
N ARG A 105 3.55 -8.43 0.83
CA ARG A 105 4.04 -7.23 1.50
C ARG A 105 4.29 -6.15 0.46
N LEU A 106 3.71 -4.97 0.66
CA LEU A 106 3.99 -3.77 -0.12
C LEU A 106 4.84 -2.81 0.73
N ARG A 107 5.91 -2.28 0.16
CA ARG A 107 6.75 -1.25 0.78
C ARG A 107 6.61 0.05 -0.03
N PRO A 108 5.56 0.85 0.20
CA PRO A 108 5.45 2.14 -0.47
C PRO A 108 6.50 3.14 0.03
N ALA A 109 6.95 4.02 -0.87
CA ALA A 109 7.58 5.27 -0.49
C ALA A 109 6.50 6.30 -0.16
N ILE A 110 6.25 6.50 1.14
CA ILE A 110 5.22 7.43 1.62
C ILE A 110 5.75 8.87 1.52
N TYR A 111 5.10 9.71 0.72
CA TYR A 111 5.61 11.03 0.36
C TYR A 111 4.52 12.07 0.17
N ILE A 112 4.86 13.32 0.46
CA ILE A 112 4.08 14.51 0.18
C ILE A 112 4.89 15.37 -0.79
N ASP A 113 4.35 15.56 -1.98
CA ASP A 113 5.06 16.25 -3.06
C ASP A 113 5.50 17.65 -2.63
N GLY A 114 6.79 17.94 -2.79
CA GLY A 114 7.38 19.23 -2.41
C GLY A 114 7.72 19.38 -0.92
N LEU A 115 7.24 18.50 -0.04
CA LEU A 115 7.47 18.60 1.42
C LEU A 115 8.35 17.50 1.99
N GLY A 116 8.48 16.36 1.29
CA GLY A 116 9.19 15.20 1.84
C GLY A 116 8.24 14.16 2.39
N GLY A 117 8.75 13.27 3.25
CA GLY A 117 7.94 12.27 3.91
C GLY A 117 8.76 11.18 4.56
N TRP A 118 8.21 9.98 4.53
CA TRP A 118 8.80 8.77 5.11
C TRP A 118 9.25 7.80 4.02
N GLN A 119 9.70 8.32 2.87
CA GLN A 119 10.06 7.53 1.70
C GLN A 119 11.22 6.54 1.94
N ASN A 120 12.03 6.78 2.97
CA ASN A 120 13.14 5.90 3.37
C ASN A 120 12.74 4.90 4.48
N SER A 121 11.58 5.05 5.11
CA SER A 121 11.11 4.16 6.17
C SER A 121 10.55 2.86 5.61
N ASP A 122 10.78 1.76 6.32
CA ASP A 122 10.20 0.46 6.00
C ASP A 122 8.81 0.30 6.61
N ASN A 123 7.90 1.20 6.22
CA ASN A 123 6.49 1.14 6.56
C ASN A 123 5.79 0.22 5.55
N PHE A 124 5.34 -0.94 6.00
CA PHE A 124 4.77 -1.96 5.12
C PHE A 124 3.24 -1.99 5.19
N SER A 125 2.61 -2.33 4.06
CA SER A 125 1.22 -2.78 3.99
C SER A 125 1.19 -4.26 3.66
N TYR A 126 0.31 -5.02 4.31
CA TYR A 126 0.19 -6.46 4.12
C TYR A 126 -1.18 -6.81 3.53
N ILE A 127 -1.19 -7.76 2.61
CA ILE A 127 -2.39 -8.24 1.94
C ILE A 127 -2.39 -9.76 2.02
N SER A 128 -3.43 -10.34 2.60
CA SER A 128 -3.70 -11.77 2.49
C SER A 128 -4.69 -12.02 1.35
N LEU A 129 -4.27 -12.80 0.36
CA LEU A 129 -5.09 -13.16 -0.80
C LEU A 129 -6.16 -14.19 -0.43
N PRO A 130 -7.20 -14.38 -1.26
CA PRO A 130 -8.24 -15.38 -1.01
C PRO A 130 -7.69 -16.78 -0.71
N GLY A 131 -8.11 -17.34 0.42
CA GLY A 131 -7.64 -18.62 0.95
C GLY A 131 -6.24 -18.57 1.58
N GLY A 132 -5.71 -17.38 1.86
CA GLY A 132 -4.53 -17.13 2.69
C GLY A 132 -4.88 -17.06 4.18
N PRO A 133 -3.87 -16.87 5.04
CA PRO A 133 -4.05 -16.75 6.50
C PRO A 133 -4.79 -15.47 6.89
N ASN A 134 -5.38 -15.46 8.09
CA ASN A 134 -5.85 -14.22 8.70
C ASN A 134 -4.65 -13.38 9.13
N LEU A 135 -4.62 -12.11 8.72
CA LEU A 135 -3.50 -11.21 9.04
C LEU A 135 -3.38 -10.94 10.55
N ASN A 136 -4.48 -11.00 11.32
CA ASN A 136 -4.45 -10.83 12.77
C ASN A 136 -3.69 -11.94 13.50
N ASP A 137 -3.52 -13.10 12.86
CA ASP A 137 -2.86 -14.25 13.48
C ASP A 137 -1.34 -14.27 13.22
N ILE A 138 -0.86 -13.45 12.28
CA ILE A 138 0.51 -13.53 11.76
C ILE A 138 1.30 -12.21 11.84
N LEU A 139 0.67 -11.12 12.27
CA LEU A 139 1.26 -9.78 12.42
C LEU A 139 1.25 -9.33 13.89
#